data_AF-A0A9N8DNM3-F1
#
_entry.id   AF-A0A9N8DNM3-F1
#
_cell.length_a   1.000
_cell.length_b   1.000
_cell.length_c   1.000
_cell.angle_alpha   90.00
_cell.angle_beta   90.00
_cell.angle_gamma   90.00
#
_symmetry.space_group_name_H-M   'P 1'
#
loop_
_entity.id
_entity.type
_entity.pdbx_description
1 polymer ?
#
loop_
_entity_poly.entity_id
_entity_poly.type
_entity_poly.pdbx_seq_one_letter_code
_entity_poly.pdbx_strand_id
1 'polypeptide(L)'
;MSGDETYLEAFLDSLAGLPNEIKRNMELMKDMDKTCSSLQRSMNQQQQEYIRQAESKVLALEVVKPPPSLPNGTDPPLQPGVRVNEQLPEVIIPTTEEMMEFIADHPGALAAIRELQGTTLQMADEKVAIANQTFALIDSVVRRLDADLECMEKTLQSTGDFQVAGAARPDDLAAVQVAAGSDWILAKVISHDPNTGLYKLSDEDVESNKIFNLPESQVVVLGTIEKLSKGDVVFAVYPDTTAFYQASVAQAPRKTAGTTTASFVTVNFVDDHDEHGIIPNRPVPIQHVMMPPYGATLQ
;
A
#
# COMPACT_ATOMS: atom_id res chain seq x y z
N MET A 1 -25.40 -18.07 20.38
CA MET A 1 -24.46 -18.26 19.26
C MET A 1 -25.07 -17.71 17.96
N SER A 2 -25.48 -16.44 17.93
CA SER A 2 -26.15 -15.85 16.75
C SER A 2 -25.53 -14.50 16.32
N GLY A 3 -24.41 -14.10 16.93
CA GLY A 3 -23.74 -12.82 16.64
C GLY A 3 -22.59 -12.94 15.64
N ASP A 4 -21.92 -14.11 15.58
CA ASP A 4 -20.76 -14.30 14.70
C ASP A 4 -21.15 -14.48 13.23
N GLU A 5 -22.27 -15.18 12.96
CA GLU A 5 -22.79 -15.32 11.58
C GLU A 5 -23.20 -13.97 10.99
N THR A 6 -23.79 -13.08 11.78
CA THR A 6 -24.19 -11.74 11.31
C THR A 6 -23.00 -10.78 11.14
N TYR A 7 -21.95 -10.93 11.94
CA TYR A 7 -20.73 -10.13 11.80
C TYR A 7 -19.99 -10.46 10.50
N LEU A 8 -19.78 -11.74 10.23
CA LEU A 8 -19.07 -12.20 9.04
C LEU A 8 -19.84 -11.86 7.77
N GLU A 9 -21.16 -12.04 7.75
CA GLU A 9 -22.00 -11.64 6.62
C GLU A 9 -21.94 -10.12 6.38
N ALA A 10 -22.06 -9.30 7.43
CA ALA A 10 -21.95 -7.85 7.32
C ALA A 10 -20.55 -7.39 6.86
N PHE A 11 -19.50 -8.10 7.27
CA PHE A 11 -18.13 -7.84 6.86
C PHE A 11 -17.90 -8.18 5.38
N LEU A 12 -18.38 -9.35 4.94
CA LEU A 12 -18.27 -9.81 3.56
C LEU A 12 -19.09 -8.93 2.61
N ASP A 13 -20.31 -8.54 2.99
CA ASP A 13 -21.12 -7.59 2.21
C ASP A 13 -20.42 -6.24 2.07
N SER A 14 -19.78 -5.76 3.14
CA SER A 14 -19.01 -4.52 3.11
C SER A 14 -17.75 -4.62 2.23
N LEU A 15 -17.08 -5.78 2.17
CA LEU A 15 -15.92 -5.99 1.29
C LEU A 15 -16.31 -6.26 -0.15
N ALA A 16 -17.48 -6.85 -0.41
CA ALA A 16 -17.91 -7.21 -1.76
C ALA A 16 -18.15 -5.98 -2.66
N GLY A 17 -18.66 -4.88 -2.09
CA GLY A 17 -18.89 -3.64 -2.82
C GLY A 17 -17.65 -2.77 -3.00
N LEU A 18 -16.70 -2.84 -2.07
CA LEU A 18 -15.58 -1.90 -1.97
C LEU A 18 -14.68 -1.84 -3.22
N PRO A 19 -14.21 -2.96 -3.81
CA PRO A 19 -13.37 -2.90 -5.01
C PRO A 19 -14.07 -2.23 -6.20
N ASN A 20 -15.38 -2.48 -6.34
CA ASN A 20 -16.18 -1.89 -7.40
C ASN A 20 -16.38 -0.39 -7.20
N GLU A 21 -16.60 0.04 -5.95
CA GLU A 21 -16.78 1.45 -5.59
C GLU A 21 -15.48 2.25 -5.75
N ILE A 22 -14.34 1.70 -5.29
CA ILE A 22 -13.01 2.31 -5.51
C ILE A 22 -12.71 2.41 -7.01
N LYS A 23 -12.95 1.34 -7.77
CA LYS A 23 -12.72 1.33 -9.22
C LYS A 23 -13.55 2.40 -9.91
N ARG A 24 -14.83 2.49 -9.58
CA ARG A 24 -15.74 3.51 -10.11
C ARG A 24 -15.25 4.93 -9.79
N ASN A 25 -14.83 5.19 -8.55
CA ASN A 25 -14.34 6.50 -8.16
C ASN A 25 -13.02 6.86 -8.84
N MET A 26 -12.12 5.89 -9.02
CA MET A 26 -10.86 6.09 -9.77
C MET A 26 -11.10 6.34 -11.26
N GLU A 27 -12.04 5.63 -11.88
CA GLU A 27 -12.44 5.87 -13.27
C GLU A 27 -13.03 7.28 -13.43
N LEU A 28 -13.94 7.68 -12.53
CA LEU A 28 -14.52 9.01 -12.51
C LEU A 28 -13.44 10.09 -12.33
N MET A 29 -12.55 9.92 -11.35
CA MET A 29 -11.44 10.86 -11.11
C MET A 29 -10.52 10.99 -12.33
N LYS A 30 -10.25 9.88 -13.03
CA LYS A 30 -9.46 9.87 -14.26
C LYS A 30 -10.14 10.63 -15.39
N ASP A 31 -11.45 10.49 -15.54
CA ASP A 31 -12.20 11.20 -16.58
C ASP A 31 -12.33 12.69 -16.26
N MET A 32 -12.56 13.03 -14.99
CA MET A 32 -12.50 14.41 -14.50
C MET A 32 -11.12 15.04 -14.67
N ASP A 33 -10.05 14.27 -14.51
CA ASP A 33 -8.69 14.76 -14.76
C ASP A 33 -8.44 15.09 -16.22
N LYS A 34 -8.96 14.27 -17.14
CA LYS A 34 -8.88 14.54 -18.58
C LYS A 34 -9.66 15.81 -18.93
N THR A 35 -10.89 15.95 -18.44
CA THR A 35 -11.73 17.12 -18.73
C THR A 35 -11.15 18.38 -18.10
N CYS A 36 -10.71 18.33 -16.84
CA CYS A 36 -10.05 19.45 -16.17
C CYS A 36 -8.76 19.86 -16.91
N SER A 37 -7.91 18.91 -17.31
CA SER A 37 -6.69 19.20 -18.08
C SER A 37 -6.98 19.82 -19.45
N SER A 38 -8.08 19.40 -20.09
CA SER A 38 -8.54 19.94 -21.36
C SER A 38 -9.04 21.39 -21.20
N LEU A 39 -9.90 21.62 -20.20
CA LEU A 39 -10.42 22.95 -19.86
C LEU A 39 -9.29 23.90 -19.48
N GLN A 40 -8.33 23.45 -18.67
CA GLN A 40 -7.17 24.25 -18.29
C GLN A 40 -6.31 24.63 -19.49
N ARG A 41 -6.10 23.71 -20.45
CA ARG A 41 -5.40 24.02 -21.71
C ARG A 41 -6.18 25.04 -22.55
N SER A 42 -7.49 24.86 -22.69
CA SER A 42 -8.36 25.80 -23.40
C SER A 42 -8.33 27.19 -22.76
N MET A 43 -8.37 27.26 -21.42
CA MET A 43 -8.28 28.49 -20.64
C MET A 43 -6.95 29.21 -20.87
N ASN A 44 -5.83 28.50 -20.77
CA ASN A 44 -4.52 29.08 -21.02
C ASN A 44 -4.40 29.60 -22.46
N GLN A 45 -4.96 28.88 -23.44
CA GLN A 45 -4.98 29.32 -24.82
C GLN A 45 -5.80 30.61 -25.00
N GLN A 46 -7.00 30.69 -24.42
CA GLN A 46 -7.84 31.90 -24.51
C GLN A 46 -7.21 33.09 -23.77
N GLN A 47 -6.60 32.87 -22.62
CA GLN A 47 -5.86 33.90 -21.89
C GLN A 47 -4.67 34.42 -22.70
N GLN A 48 -3.92 33.53 -23.33
CA GLN A 48 -2.76 33.92 -24.12
C GLN A 48 -3.15 34.62 -25.43
N GLU A 49 -4.25 34.20 -26.07
CA GLU A 49 -4.85 34.91 -27.19
C GLU A 49 -5.27 36.33 -26.80
N TYR A 50 -5.97 36.47 -25.66
CA TYR A 50 -6.41 37.76 -25.16
C TYR A 50 -5.22 38.71 -24.89
N ILE A 51 -4.17 38.21 -24.24
CA ILE A 51 -2.95 38.99 -23.99
C ILE A 51 -2.29 39.40 -25.30
N ARG A 52 -2.13 38.49 -26.27
CA ARG A 52 -1.50 38.79 -27.56
C ARG A 52 -2.29 39.85 -28.35
N GLN A 53 -3.62 39.77 -28.31
CA GLN A 53 -4.48 40.77 -28.95
C GLN A 53 -4.33 42.14 -28.27
N ALA A 54 -4.27 42.17 -26.94
CA ALA A 54 -4.02 43.39 -26.18
C ALA A 54 -2.64 43.98 -26.50
N GLU A 55 -1.58 43.17 -26.53
CA GLU A 55 -0.22 43.60 -26.89
C GLU A 55 -0.15 44.19 -28.30
N SER A 56 -0.74 43.50 -29.29
CA SER A 56 -0.81 43.98 -30.68
C SER A 56 -1.51 45.34 -30.81
N LYS A 57 -2.61 45.50 -30.07
CA LYS A 57 -3.35 46.77 -30.00
C LYS A 57 -2.53 47.89 -29.38
N VAL A 58 -1.81 47.61 -28.29
CA VAL A 58 -0.92 48.60 -27.65
C VAL A 58 0.21 49.02 -28.62
N LEU A 59 0.83 48.08 -29.31
CA LEU A 59 1.84 48.36 -30.34
C LEU A 59 1.30 49.22 -31.51
N ALA A 60 0.03 49.04 -31.89
CA ALA A 60 -0.60 49.84 -32.94
C ALA A 60 -0.83 51.30 -32.55
N LEU A 61 -1.02 51.58 -31.24
CA LEU A 61 -1.16 52.94 -30.71
C LEU A 61 0.16 53.73 -30.76
N GLU A 62 1.31 53.06 -30.83
CA GLU A 62 2.63 53.69 -30.96
C GLU A 62 2.93 54.25 -32.38
N VAL A 63 1.99 54.17 -33.34
CA VAL A 63 2.16 54.61 -34.75
C VAL A 63 1.32 55.84 -35.07
N VAL A 64 1.97 56.93 -35.51
CA VAL A 64 1.36 58.26 -35.57
C VAL A 64 1.30 58.82 -36.98
N LYS A 65 0.23 59.58 -37.30
CA LYS A 65 0.17 60.45 -38.48
C LYS A 65 0.64 61.87 -38.13
N PRO A 66 1.53 62.49 -38.92
CA PRO A 66 1.93 63.87 -38.69
C PRO A 66 0.73 64.83 -38.90
N PRO A 67 0.63 65.92 -38.11
CA PRO A 67 -0.43 66.89 -38.25
C PRO A 67 -0.33 67.61 -39.61
N PRO A 68 -1.46 67.99 -40.23
CA PRO A 68 -1.43 68.78 -41.46
C PRO A 68 -0.85 70.18 -41.16
N SER A 69 0.18 70.55 -41.91
CA SER A 69 0.82 71.86 -41.85
C SER A 69 -0.19 72.98 -42.09
N LEU A 70 -0.26 73.94 -41.15
CA LEU A 70 -1.09 75.14 -41.28
C LEU A 70 -0.59 76.02 -42.44
N PRO A 71 -1.50 76.65 -43.21
CA PRO A 71 -1.14 77.37 -44.45
C PRO A 71 -0.26 78.63 -44.27
N ASN A 72 0.06 79.05 -43.04
CA ASN A 72 0.76 80.31 -42.76
C ASN A 72 2.08 80.17 -41.96
N GLY A 73 2.71 78.99 -41.92
CA GLY A 73 4.13 78.84 -41.57
C GLY A 73 4.55 79.39 -40.20
N THR A 74 3.64 79.45 -39.23
CA THR A 74 3.94 79.82 -37.84
C THR A 74 3.57 78.65 -36.95
N ASP A 75 4.54 77.78 -36.69
CA ASP A 75 4.38 76.65 -35.79
C ASP A 75 4.24 77.17 -34.34
N PRO A 76 3.30 76.63 -33.54
CA PRO A 76 3.18 76.99 -32.13
C PRO A 76 4.44 76.58 -31.35
N PRO A 77 4.81 77.31 -30.28
CA PRO A 77 6.01 77.03 -29.51
C PRO A 77 5.91 75.65 -28.83
N LEU A 78 6.95 74.83 -29.02
CA LEU A 78 7.08 73.51 -28.41
C LEU A 78 7.14 73.62 -26.88
N GLN A 79 6.36 72.79 -26.18
CA GLN A 79 6.35 72.76 -24.72
C GLN A 79 7.69 72.23 -24.16
N PRO A 80 8.17 72.76 -23.01
CA PRO A 80 9.43 72.34 -22.41
C PRO A 80 9.42 70.83 -22.08
N GLY A 81 10.37 70.09 -22.65
CA GLY A 81 10.53 68.64 -22.42
C GLY A 81 10.11 67.76 -23.60
N VAL A 82 9.46 68.32 -24.62
CA VAL A 82 9.10 67.59 -25.85
C VAL A 82 10.23 67.72 -26.88
N ARG A 83 10.95 66.63 -27.15
CA ARG A 83 11.88 66.54 -28.27
C ARG A 83 11.09 66.10 -29.50
N VAL A 84 10.71 67.04 -30.36
CA VAL A 84 10.13 66.70 -31.67
C VAL A 84 11.27 66.23 -32.56
N ASN A 85 11.25 64.95 -32.92
CA ASN A 85 12.13 64.40 -33.92
C ASN A 85 11.30 64.28 -35.21
N GLU A 86 11.48 65.20 -36.15
CA GLU A 86 10.69 65.30 -37.39
C GLU A 86 10.76 64.06 -38.30
N GLN A 87 11.69 63.14 -38.01
CA GLN A 87 11.86 61.87 -38.70
C GLN A 87 11.08 60.72 -38.08
N LEU A 88 10.48 60.92 -36.90
CA LEU A 88 9.72 59.91 -36.16
C LEU A 88 8.26 60.37 -35.96
N PRO A 89 7.28 59.49 -36.19
CA PRO A 89 5.87 59.79 -35.96
C PRO A 89 5.58 60.18 -34.48
N GLU A 90 4.72 61.18 -34.25
CA GLU A 90 4.41 61.89 -32.99
C GLU A 90 3.72 61.03 -31.88
N VAL A 91 4.46 60.32 -31.02
CA VAL A 91 3.88 59.33 -30.06
C VAL A 91 2.80 59.93 -29.14
N ILE A 92 1.53 59.58 -29.36
CA ILE A 92 0.39 59.92 -28.47
C ILE A 92 0.30 58.82 -27.42
N ILE A 93 0.54 59.16 -26.14
CA ILE A 93 0.37 58.22 -25.03
C ILE A 93 -1.10 58.30 -24.56
N PRO A 94 -1.92 57.25 -24.77
CA PRO A 94 -3.31 57.23 -24.33
C PRO A 94 -3.41 57.24 -22.80
N THR A 95 -4.51 57.76 -22.26
CA THR A 95 -4.81 57.62 -20.84
C THR A 95 -5.12 56.16 -20.47
N THR A 96 -5.00 55.80 -19.20
CA THR A 96 -5.31 54.44 -18.72
C THR A 96 -6.75 54.02 -19.02
N GLU A 97 -7.69 54.97 -19.01
CA GLU A 97 -9.10 54.74 -19.31
C GLU A 97 -9.32 54.50 -20.81
N GLU A 98 -8.73 55.34 -21.67
CA GLU A 98 -8.77 55.16 -23.13
C GLU A 98 -8.06 53.87 -23.58
N MET A 99 -6.95 53.50 -22.95
CA MET A 99 -6.24 52.24 -23.21
C MET A 99 -7.06 51.03 -22.75
N MET A 100 -7.72 51.09 -21.59
CA MET A 100 -8.62 50.03 -21.14
C MET A 100 -9.81 49.88 -22.09
N GLU A 101 -10.45 50.98 -22.52
CA GLU A 101 -11.57 50.94 -23.45
C GLU A 101 -11.16 50.34 -24.80
N PHE A 102 -10.00 50.74 -25.33
CA PHE A 102 -9.42 50.21 -26.56
C PHE A 102 -9.08 48.71 -26.50
N ILE A 103 -8.61 48.23 -25.35
CA ILE A 103 -8.35 46.80 -25.10
C ILE A 103 -9.67 46.05 -24.84
N ALA A 104 -10.65 46.70 -24.21
CA ALA A 104 -11.91 46.12 -23.75
C ALA A 104 -12.98 45.92 -24.85
N ASP A 105 -12.72 46.31 -26.11
CA ASP A 105 -13.63 46.13 -27.27
C ASP A 105 -14.21 44.71 -27.44
N HIS A 106 -13.70 43.69 -26.74
CA HIS A 106 -14.30 42.36 -26.64
C HIS A 106 -14.73 42.04 -25.20
N PRO A 107 -15.84 42.62 -24.68
CA PRO A 107 -16.37 42.26 -23.35
C PRO A 107 -16.70 40.76 -23.23
N GLY A 108 -16.97 40.10 -24.36
CA GLY A 108 -17.19 38.65 -24.42
C GLY A 108 -15.96 37.78 -24.15
N ALA A 109 -14.74 38.25 -24.48
CA ALA A 109 -13.53 37.43 -24.32
C ALA A 109 -13.14 37.27 -22.83
N LEU A 110 -13.15 38.37 -22.07
CA LEU A 110 -12.92 38.32 -20.62
C LEU A 110 -14.04 37.57 -19.88
N ALA A 111 -15.29 37.73 -20.32
CA ALA A 111 -16.42 36.99 -19.76
C ALA A 111 -16.27 35.48 -19.99
N ALA A 112 -15.90 35.05 -21.21
CA ALA A 112 -15.65 33.65 -21.55
C ALA A 112 -14.48 33.06 -20.73
N ILE A 113 -13.38 33.81 -20.56
CA ILE A 113 -12.24 33.38 -19.73
C ILE A 113 -12.68 33.18 -18.27
N ARG A 114 -13.50 34.10 -17.71
CA ARG A 114 -14.01 33.99 -16.34
C ARG A 114 -14.95 32.80 -16.17
N GLU A 115 -15.83 32.55 -17.13
CA GLU A 115 -16.74 31.40 -17.13
C GLU A 115 -15.96 30.08 -17.19
N LEU A 116 -14.97 30.00 -18.08
CA LEU A 116 -14.11 28.82 -18.23
C LEU A 116 -13.25 28.58 -16.97
N GLN A 117 -12.77 29.66 -16.34
CA GLN A 117 -12.05 29.59 -15.07
C GLN A 117 -12.96 29.06 -13.94
N GLY A 118 -14.19 29.57 -13.83
CA GLY A 118 -15.16 29.09 -12.85
C GLY A 118 -15.49 27.60 -13.04
N THR A 119 -15.70 27.18 -14.28
CA THR A 119 -15.96 25.78 -14.62
C THR A 119 -14.76 24.88 -14.30
N THR A 120 -13.54 25.34 -14.61
CA THR A 120 -12.31 24.59 -14.31
C THR A 120 -12.10 24.43 -12.81
N LEU A 121 -12.37 25.48 -12.04
CA LEU A 121 -12.27 25.45 -10.57
C LEU A 121 -13.29 24.47 -9.99
N GLN A 122 -14.55 24.53 -10.44
CA GLN A 122 -15.59 23.60 -9.99
C GLN A 122 -15.21 22.13 -10.27
N MET A 123 -14.70 21.83 -11.47
CA MET A 123 -14.24 20.48 -11.81
C MET A 123 -13.07 20.02 -10.93
N ALA A 124 -12.16 20.93 -10.57
CA ALA A 124 -11.07 20.63 -9.65
C ALA A 124 -11.58 20.35 -8.23
N ASP A 125 -12.53 21.14 -7.73
CA ASP A 125 -13.14 20.95 -6.41
C ASP A 125 -13.91 19.62 -6.33
N GLU A 126 -14.71 19.29 -7.34
CA GLU A 126 -15.42 18.01 -7.44
C GLU A 126 -14.43 16.82 -7.46
N LYS A 127 -13.30 16.97 -8.15
CA LYS A 127 -12.25 15.94 -8.18
C LYS A 127 -11.66 15.72 -6.79
N VAL A 128 -11.36 16.81 -6.06
CA VAL A 128 -10.86 16.74 -4.69
C VAL A 128 -11.88 16.06 -3.77
N ALA A 129 -13.17 16.35 -3.94
CA ALA A 129 -14.23 15.71 -3.16
C ALA A 129 -14.27 14.19 -3.37
N ILE A 130 -14.20 13.71 -4.61
CA ILE A 130 -14.17 12.27 -4.93
C ILE A 130 -12.91 11.60 -4.39
N ALA A 131 -11.76 12.28 -4.47
CA ALA A 131 -10.52 11.77 -3.91
C ALA A 131 -10.61 11.59 -2.39
N ASN A 132 -11.15 12.59 -1.69
CA ASN A 132 -11.37 12.52 -0.25
C ASN A 132 -12.36 11.40 0.13
N GLN A 133 -13.45 11.24 -0.62
CA GLN A 133 -14.40 10.14 -0.42
C GLN A 133 -13.74 8.77 -0.58
N THR A 134 -12.93 8.61 -1.63
CA THR A 134 -12.22 7.34 -1.90
C THR A 134 -11.22 7.03 -0.80
N PHE A 135 -10.48 8.05 -0.34
CA PHE A 135 -9.56 7.91 0.78
C PHE A 135 -10.28 7.49 2.06
N ALA A 136 -11.42 8.12 2.38
CA ALA A 136 -12.21 7.78 3.56
C ALA A 136 -12.73 6.34 3.52
N LEU A 137 -13.16 5.84 2.36
CA LEU A 137 -13.58 4.45 2.18
C LEU A 137 -12.43 3.47 2.49
N ILE A 138 -11.23 3.75 1.96
CA ILE A 138 -10.05 2.92 2.20
C ILE A 138 -9.64 2.97 3.68
N ASP A 139 -9.57 4.16 4.28
CA ASP A 139 -9.19 4.35 5.68
C ASP A 139 -10.14 3.59 6.63
N SER A 140 -11.44 3.63 6.35
CA SER A 140 -12.43 2.87 7.13
C SER A 140 -12.18 1.36 7.10
N VAL A 141 -11.75 0.83 5.96
CA VAL A 141 -11.50 -0.61 5.79
C VAL A 141 -10.21 -1.02 6.48
N VAL A 142 -9.15 -0.22 6.34
CA VAL A 142 -7.87 -0.44 7.04
C VAL A 142 -8.10 -0.48 8.54
N ARG A 143 -8.77 0.53 9.11
CA ARG A 143 -9.05 0.57 10.55
C ARG A 143 -9.87 -0.62 11.04
N ARG A 144 -10.81 -1.10 10.21
CA ARG A 144 -11.60 -2.29 10.57
C ARG A 144 -10.76 -3.54 10.55
N LEU A 145 -9.92 -3.73 9.52
CA LEU A 145 -8.97 -4.84 9.46
C LEU A 145 -8.02 -4.84 10.65
N ASP A 146 -7.50 -3.68 11.04
CA ASP A 146 -6.64 -3.55 12.22
C ASP A 146 -7.38 -3.99 13.50
N ALA A 147 -8.64 -3.56 13.67
CA ALA A 147 -9.46 -3.96 14.82
C ALA A 147 -9.80 -5.47 14.80
N ASP A 148 -10.08 -6.03 13.62
CA ASP A 148 -10.35 -7.46 13.44
C ASP A 148 -9.12 -8.31 13.77
N LEU A 149 -7.94 -7.90 13.29
CA LEU A 149 -6.66 -8.54 13.61
C LEU A 149 -6.38 -8.50 15.11
N GLU A 150 -6.59 -7.36 15.76
CA GLU A 150 -6.41 -7.23 17.22
C GLU A 150 -7.38 -8.14 18.00
N CYS A 151 -8.62 -8.25 17.54
CA CYS A 151 -9.62 -9.15 18.15
C CYS A 151 -9.24 -10.63 17.96
N MET A 152 -8.80 -10.99 16.76
CA MET A 152 -8.36 -12.35 16.44
C MET A 152 -7.11 -12.72 17.24
N GLU A 153 -6.15 -11.81 17.37
CA GLU A 153 -4.98 -11.96 18.25
C GLU A 153 -5.40 -12.26 19.70
N LYS A 154 -6.29 -11.45 20.28
CA LYS A 154 -6.79 -11.68 21.66
C LYS A 154 -7.50 -13.03 21.79
N THR A 155 -8.27 -13.41 20.78
CA THR A 155 -8.99 -14.69 20.75
C THR A 155 -7.99 -15.86 20.75
N LEU A 156 -7.00 -15.83 19.85
CA LEU A 156 -5.95 -16.84 19.79
C LEU A 156 -5.13 -16.90 21.09
N GLN A 157 -4.85 -15.75 21.71
CA GLN A 157 -4.15 -15.69 23.00
C GLN A 157 -4.95 -16.38 24.10
N SER A 158 -6.28 -16.26 24.07
CA SER A 158 -7.18 -16.87 25.05
C SER A 158 -7.35 -18.38 24.85
N THR A 159 -7.34 -18.87 23.62
CA THR A 159 -7.40 -20.31 23.31
C THR A 159 -6.05 -21.02 23.53
N GLY A 160 -4.96 -20.25 23.66
CA GLY A 160 -3.61 -20.79 23.80
C GLY A 160 -2.99 -21.24 22.48
N ASP A 161 -3.66 -20.96 21.35
CA ASP A 161 -3.19 -21.22 20.00
C ASP A 161 -2.38 -20.04 19.43
N PHE A 162 -2.31 -18.90 20.14
CA PHE A 162 -1.41 -17.82 19.77
C PHE A 162 0.02 -18.14 20.18
N GLN A 163 0.77 -18.74 19.26
CA GLN A 163 2.21 -18.58 19.30
C GLN A 163 2.51 -17.17 18.85
N VAL A 164 2.95 -16.33 19.80
CA VAL A 164 3.73 -15.14 19.45
C VAL A 164 4.88 -15.70 18.61
N ALA A 165 4.82 -15.51 17.29
CA ALA A 165 5.98 -15.62 16.44
C ALA A 165 6.91 -14.48 16.86
N GLY A 166 7.53 -14.63 18.03
CA GLY A 166 8.63 -13.79 18.45
C GLY A 166 9.63 -13.94 17.33
N ALA A 167 9.94 -12.83 16.65
CA ALA A 167 10.81 -12.80 15.48
C ALA A 167 11.96 -13.79 15.70
N ALA A 168 11.98 -14.86 14.91
CA ALA A 168 12.83 -16.00 15.18
C ALA A 168 14.25 -15.54 15.38
N ARG A 169 14.86 -15.98 16.47
CA ARG A 169 16.23 -15.61 16.80
C ARG A 169 17.18 -16.47 15.97
N PRO A 170 18.37 -15.96 15.65
CA PRO A 170 19.44 -16.81 15.18
C PRO A 170 19.61 -17.96 16.17
N ASP A 171 19.77 -19.17 15.64
CA ASP A 171 19.88 -20.43 16.36
C ASP A 171 18.58 -21.08 16.85
N ASP A 172 17.40 -20.48 16.64
CA ASP A 172 16.13 -21.14 16.92
C ASP A 172 15.90 -22.34 16.00
N LEU A 173 15.29 -23.40 16.53
CA LEU A 173 14.91 -24.58 15.75
C LEU A 173 13.59 -24.30 15.01
N ALA A 174 13.50 -24.78 13.78
CA ALA A 174 12.32 -24.64 12.94
C ALA A 174 12.10 -25.91 12.12
N ALA A 175 10.83 -26.26 11.89
CA ALA A 175 10.47 -27.23 10.87
C ALA A 175 10.28 -26.52 9.53
N VAL A 176 10.88 -27.05 8.47
CA VAL A 176 10.80 -26.49 7.12
C VAL A 176 10.22 -27.48 6.13
N GLN A 177 9.45 -26.95 5.18
CA GLN A 177 8.94 -27.73 4.06
C GLN A 177 9.49 -27.16 2.74
N VAL A 178 10.42 -27.90 2.12
CA VAL A 178 11.18 -27.42 0.93
C VAL A 178 10.30 -27.35 -0.33
N ALA A 179 9.35 -28.26 -0.46
CA ALA A 179 8.35 -28.26 -1.51
C ALA A 179 6.97 -28.56 -0.91
N ALA A 180 5.91 -27.94 -1.43
CA ALA A 180 4.55 -28.18 -0.94
C ALA A 180 4.21 -29.67 -1.01
N GLY A 181 3.89 -30.28 0.14
CA GLY A 181 3.61 -31.71 0.26
C GLY A 181 4.84 -32.63 0.41
N SER A 182 6.04 -32.06 0.56
CA SER A 182 7.23 -32.82 1.00
C SER A 182 7.27 -32.98 2.52
N ASP A 183 8.11 -33.90 2.99
CA ASP A 183 8.34 -34.11 4.43
C ASP A 183 8.87 -32.84 5.10
N TRP A 184 8.47 -32.66 6.35
CA TRP A 184 8.98 -31.60 7.20
C TRP A 184 10.38 -31.97 7.70
N ILE A 185 11.33 -31.05 7.59
CA ILE A 185 12.73 -31.25 7.95
C ILE A 185 13.10 -30.29 9.08
N LEU A 186 13.89 -30.75 10.04
CA LEU A 186 14.43 -29.95 11.13
C LEU A 186 15.57 -29.07 10.61
N ALA A 187 15.44 -27.77 10.86
CA ALA A 187 16.39 -26.77 10.43
C ALA A 187 16.63 -25.75 11.54
N LYS A 188 17.75 -25.05 11.44
CA LYS A 188 18.16 -23.98 12.36
C LYS A 188 18.06 -22.63 11.68
N VAL A 189 17.41 -21.67 12.32
CA VAL A 189 17.27 -20.31 11.81
C VAL A 189 18.63 -19.60 11.83
N ILE A 190 19.06 -19.09 10.68
CA ILE A 190 20.26 -18.25 10.53
C ILE A 190 19.86 -16.79 10.65
N SER A 191 18.84 -16.37 9.91
CA SER A 191 18.36 -14.98 9.88
C SER A 191 16.93 -14.89 9.35
N HIS A 192 16.15 -13.97 9.88
CA HIS A 192 14.82 -13.61 9.36
C HIS A 192 14.80 -12.14 8.92
N ASP A 193 14.29 -11.87 7.73
CA ASP A 193 14.03 -10.51 7.26
C ASP A 193 12.53 -10.18 7.40
N PRO A 194 12.14 -9.38 8.41
CA PRO A 194 10.73 -9.07 8.69
C PRO A 194 10.07 -8.22 7.61
N ASN A 195 10.83 -7.56 6.72
CA ASN A 195 10.24 -6.77 5.65
C ASN A 195 9.83 -7.63 4.45
N THR A 196 10.57 -8.72 4.22
CA THR A 196 10.32 -9.63 3.09
C THR A 196 9.65 -10.94 3.50
N GLY A 197 9.59 -11.24 4.81
CA GLY A 197 9.04 -12.49 5.35
C GLY A 197 9.88 -13.72 4.98
N LEU A 198 11.13 -13.51 4.56
CA LEU A 198 12.04 -14.57 4.13
C LEU A 198 12.93 -15.02 5.29
N TYR A 199 12.96 -16.33 5.48
CA TYR A 199 13.83 -17.00 6.44
C TYR A 199 15.02 -17.62 5.72
N LYS A 200 16.22 -17.41 6.29
CA LYS A 200 17.41 -18.20 5.97
C LYS A 200 17.59 -19.25 7.05
N LEU A 201 17.60 -20.52 6.66
CA LEU A 201 17.75 -21.64 7.58
C LEU A 201 18.87 -22.57 7.11
N SER A 202 19.55 -23.22 8.05
CA SER A 202 20.48 -24.32 7.78
C SER A 202 19.81 -25.64 8.14
N ASP A 203 20.00 -26.68 7.34
CA ASP A 203 19.70 -28.05 7.77
C ASP A 203 20.48 -28.38 9.07
N GLU A 204 19.87 -29.16 9.96
CA GLU A 204 20.53 -29.62 11.19
C GLU A 204 21.54 -30.75 10.92
N ASP A 205 21.42 -31.43 9.77
CA ASP A 205 22.44 -32.37 9.33
C ASP A 205 23.73 -31.64 8.94
N VAL A 206 24.72 -31.71 9.83
CA VAL A 206 26.04 -31.07 9.73
C VAL A 206 26.83 -31.55 8.51
N GLU A 207 26.48 -32.71 7.93
CA GLU A 207 27.12 -33.23 6.72
C GLU A 207 26.56 -32.58 5.44
N SER A 208 25.32 -32.07 5.49
CA SER A 208 24.58 -31.61 4.31
C SER A 208 24.82 -30.14 3.95
N ASN A 209 25.27 -29.30 4.90
CA ASN A 209 25.58 -27.86 4.72
C ASN A 209 24.52 -27.08 3.89
N LYS A 210 23.27 -27.54 3.92
CA LYS A 210 22.22 -27.08 3.02
C LYS A 210 21.54 -25.87 3.62
N ILE A 211 21.57 -24.76 2.88
CA ILE A 211 20.94 -23.50 3.29
C ILE A 211 19.63 -23.34 2.52
N PHE A 212 18.54 -23.16 3.26
CA PHE A 212 17.21 -22.91 2.76
C PHE A 212 16.90 -21.41 2.82
N ASN A 213 16.25 -20.90 1.77
CA ASN A 213 15.66 -19.55 1.76
C ASN A 213 14.17 -19.72 1.48
N LEU A 214 13.34 -19.67 2.52
CA LEU A 214 11.93 -20.03 2.45
C LEU A 214 11.05 -18.89 3.00
N PRO A 215 9.83 -18.69 2.45
CA PRO A 215 8.85 -17.78 3.02
C PRO A 215 8.31 -18.33 4.34
N GLU A 216 7.80 -17.45 5.20
CA GLU A 216 7.16 -17.80 6.48
C GLU A 216 6.07 -18.89 6.34
N SER A 217 5.36 -18.95 5.22
CA SER A 217 4.35 -19.99 4.95
C SER A 217 4.91 -21.43 4.90
N GLN A 218 6.22 -21.60 4.76
CA GLN A 218 6.90 -22.90 4.66
C GLN A 218 7.78 -23.20 5.88
N VAL A 219 7.71 -22.35 6.91
CA VAL A 219 8.58 -22.38 8.09
C VAL A 219 7.72 -22.34 9.34
N VAL A 220 7.89 -23.33 10.22
CA VAL A 220 7.27 -23.36 11.54
C VAL A 220 8.37 -23.29 12.59
N VAL A 221 8.50 -22.13 13.25
CA VAL A 221 9.47 -21.95 14.33
C VAL A 221 9.01 -22.75 15.55
N LEU A 222 9.88 -23.63 16.06
CA LEU A 222 9.55 -24.52 17.16
C LEU A 222 9.59 -23.75 18.48
N GLY A 223 8.41 -23.48 19.03
CA GLY A 223 8.25 -22.83 20.33
C GLY A 223 8.29 -23.81 21.51
N THR A 224 8.27 -23.25 22.73
CA THR A 224 8.08 -24.07 23.94
C THR A 224 6.64 -24.57 23.98
N ILE A 225 6.43 -25.88 23.84
CA ILE A 225 5.08 -26.45 23.95
C ILE A 225 4.74 -26.63 25.43
N GLU A 226 3.82 -25.81 25.96
CA GLU A 226 3.50 -25.80 27.39
C GLU A 226 2.53 -26.91 27.82
N LYS A 227 1.72 -27.44 26.89
CA LYS A 227 0.67 -28.42 27.20
C LYS A 227 0.58 -29.48 26.10
N LEU A 228 1.03 -30.70 26.41
CA LEU A 228 0.81 -31.91 25.61
C LEU A 228 0.10 -32.94 26.49
N SER A 229 -0.99 -33.50 25.99
CA SER A 229 -1.76 -34.55 26.64
C SER A 229 -1.56 -35.90 25.95
N LYS A 230 -1.80 -36.99 26.69
CA LYS A 230 -1.76 -38.33 26.11
C LYS A 230 -2.87 -38.46 25.04
N GLY A 231 -2.49 -38.90 23.85
CA GLY A 231 -3.39 -39.06 22.71
C GLY A 231 -3.36 -37.91 21.70
N ASP A 232 -2.66 -36.81 22.01
CA ASP A 232 -2.51 -35.70 21.07
C ASP A 232 -1.70 -36.14 19.85
N VAL A 233 -2.11 -35.69 18.66
CA VAL A 233 -1.39 -35.92 17.42
C VAL A 233 -0.36 -34.81 17.24
N VAL A 234 0.88 -35.19 17.01
CA VAL A 234 2.03 -34.29 16.86
C VAL A 234 2.91 -34.76 15.72
N PHE A 235 3.80 -33.90 15.24
CA PHE A 235 4.90 -34.30 14.38
C PHE A 235 6.19 -34.27 15.20
N ALA A 236 6.93 -35.37 15.17
CA ALA A 236 8.16 -35.53 15.95
C ALA A 236 9.31 -35.95 15.04
N VAL A 237 10.52 -35.53 15.36
CA VAL A 237 11.70 -36.00 14.63
C VAL A 237 11.99 -37.45 14.98
N TYR A 238 12.13 -38.29 13.95
CA TYR A 238 12.45 -39.69 14.15
C TYR A 238 13.92 -39.86 14.58
N PRO A 239 14.24 -40.76 15.52
CA PRO A 239 15.62 -40.94 16.00
C PRO A 239 16.62 -41.14 14.87
N ASP A 240 17.79 -40.50 14.98
CA ASP A 240 18.87 -40.53 14.00
C ASP A 240 18.51 -39.96 12.61
N THR A 241 17.43 -39.16 12.51
CA THR A 241 17.04 -38.45 11.29
C THR A 241 16.84 -36.96 11.55
N THR A 242 16.72 -36.18 10.49
CA THR A 242 16.29 -34.77 10.53
C THR A 242 14.87 -34.57 10.03
N ALA A 243 14.09 -35.64 9.81
CA ALA A 243 12.75 -35.56 9.27
C ALA A 243 11.69 -35.73 10.36
N PHE A 244 10.61 -34.96 10.26
CA PHE A 244 9.44 -35.04 11.12
C PHE A 244 8.42 -36.02 10.57
N TYR A 245 7.91 -36.88 11.45
CA TYR A 245 6.89 -37.87 11.14
C TYR A 245 5.70 -37.73 12.07
N GLN A 246 4.51 -38.09 11.59
CA GLN A 246 3.29 -38.08 12.39
C GLN A 246 3.41 -39.10 13.54
N ALA A 247 3.11 -38.65 14.74
CA ALA A 247 3.16 -39.45 15.95
C ALA A 247 2.01 -39.10 16.90
N SER A 248 1.67 -40.04 17.78
CA SER A 248 0.71 -39.83 18.87
C SER A 248 1.42 -39.81 20.21
N VAL A 249 1.03 -38.89 21.09
CA VAL A 249 1.65 -38.76 22.42
C VAL A 249 1.24 -39.95 23.30
N ALA A 250 2.19 -40.85 23.58
CA ALA A 250 1.98 -42.00 24.43
C ALA A 250 2.06 -41.65 25.92
N GLN A 251 2.99 -40.76 26.28
CA GLN A 251 3.12 -40.20 27.63
C GLN A 251 3.43 -38.71 27.55
N ALA A 252 2.64 -37.92 28.29
CA ALA A 252 2.83 -36.48 28.40
C ALA A 252 4.23 -36.13 28.94
N PRO A 253 4.79 -34.96 28.57
CA PRO A 253 6.12 -34.54 28.99
C PRO A 253 6.24 -34.52 30.53
N ARG A 254 7.18 -35.28 31.09
CA ARG A 254 7.46 -35.24 32.54
C ARG A 254 8.59 -34.26 32.81
N LYS A 255 8.34 -33.32 33.73
CA LYS A 255 9.37 -32.45 34.31
C LYS A 255 10.27 -33.30 35.21
N THR A 256 11.55 -33.40 34.87
CA THR A 256 12.57 -33.97 35.75
C THR A 256 12.75 -33.02 36.95
N ALA A 257 12.81 -33.58 38.16
CA ALA A 257 12.94 -32.80 39.39
C ALA A 257 14.23 -31.95 39.34
N GLY A 258 14.09 -30.63 39.25
CA GLY A 258 15.20 -29.67 39.20
C GLY A 258 15.30 -28.82 37.92
N THR A 259 14.54 -29.15 36.86
CA THR A 259 14.54 -28.38 35.60
C THR A 259 13.16 -27.76 35.35
N THR A 260 13.12 -26.48 34.95
CA THR A 260 11.87 -25.73 34.69
C THR A 260 11.14 -26.19 33.43
N THR A 261 11.84 -26.80 32.47
CA THR A 261 11.31 -27.30 31.19
C THR A 261 11.27 -28.83 31.15
N ALA A 262 10.20 -29.40 30.59
CA ALA A 262 10.15 -30.84 30.34
C ALA A 262 11.13 -31.20 29.21
N SER A 263 12.03 -32.15 29.44
CA SER A 263 13.12 -32.41 28.49
C SER A 263 12.73 -33.37 27.36
N PHE A 264 11.83 -34.32 27.61
CA PHE A 264 11.43 -35.35 26.65
C PHE A 264 9.94 -35.66 26.75
N VAL A 265 9.36 -36.08 25.63
CA VAL A 265 8.01 -36.63 25.49
C VAL A 265 8.11 -38.02 24.87
N THR A 266 7.22 -38.94 25.27
CA THR A 266 7.17 -40.28 24.67
C THR A 266 6.08 -40.33 23.63
N VAL A 267 6.44 -40.69 22.40
CA VAL A 267 5.54 -40.71 21.24
C VAL A 267 5.56 -42.08 20.56
N ASN A 268 4.47 -42.38 19.86
CA ASN A 268 4.29 -43.55 19.02
C ASN A 268 4.12 -43.09 17.57
N PHE A 269 5.09 -43.39 16.71
CA PHE A 269 5.05 -43.03 15.29
C PHE A 269 4.04 -43.91 14.54
N VAL A 270 3.24 -43.31 13.66
CA VAL A 270 2.13 -44.01 12.98
C VAL A 270 2.61 -45.20 12.14
N ASP A 271 3.77 -45.08 11.49
CA ASP A 271 4.30 -46.09 10.56
C ASP A 271 5.33 -47.05 11.18
N ASP A 272 5.68 -46.88 12.45
CA ASP A 272 6.77 -47.62 13.11
C ASP A 272 6.26 -48.90 13.79
N HIS A 273 5.60 -49.78 13.06
CA HIS A 273 5.17 -51.07 13.60
C HIS A 273 6.32 -52.08 13.56
N ASP A 274 6.53 -52.79 14.66
CA ASP A 274 7.47 -53.89 14.70
C ASP A 274 6.95 -55.13 13.95
N GLU A 275 7.78 -56.17 13.83
CA GLU A 275 7.43 -57.44 13.19
C GLU A 275 6.19 -58.14 13.82
N HIS A 276 5.71 -57.66 14.97
CA HIS A 276 4.56 -58.17 15.70
C HIS A 276 3.35 -57.21 15.65
N GLY A 277 3.44 -56.12 14.88
CA GLY A 277 2.39 -55.11 14.74
C GLY A 277 2.24 -54.17 15.93
N ILE A 278 3.23 -54.13 16.83
CA ILE A 278 3.26 -53.24 17.99
C ILE A 278 4.07 -51.98 17.63
N ILE A 279 3.49 -50.81 17.90
CA ILE A 279 4.20 -49.53 17.75
C ILE A 279 5.00 -49.28 19.04
N PRO A 280 6.34 -49.15 18.97
CA PRO A 280 7.18 -48.94 20.14
C PRO A 280 7.06 -47.51 20.65
N ASN A 281 7.19 -47.36 21.97
CA ASN A 281 7.26 -46.06 22.62
C ASN A 281 8.66 -45.46 22.41
N ARG A 282 8.75 -44.29 21.77
CA ARG A 282 10.03 -43.60 21.54
C ARG A 282 10.12 -42.28 22.31
N PRO A 283 11.18 -42.03 23.11
CA PRO A 283 11.41 -40.74 23.74
C PRO A 283 12.00 -39.75 22.73
N VAL A 284 11.37 -38.59 22.56
CA VAL A 284 11.82 -37.51 21.68
C VAL A 284 11.98 -36.22 22.50
N PRO A 285 13.04 -35.42 22.30
CA PRO A 285 13.17 -34.11 22.94
C PRO A 285 11.97 -33.22 22.64
N ILE A 286 11.44 -32.48 23.63
CA ILE A 286 10.24 -31.64 23.41
C ILE A 286 10.47 -30.56 22.34
N GLN A 287 11.72 -30.12 22.18
CA GLN A 287 12.16 -29.14 21.20
C GLN A 287 12.16 -29.69 19.75
N HIS A 288 12.08 -31.01 19.56
CA HIS A 288 11.98 -31.67 18.26
C HIS A 288 10.56 -32.15 17.97
N VAL A 289 9.58 -31.54 18.62
CA VAL A 289 8.16 -31.82 18.44
C VAL A 289 7.47 -30.55 17.98
N MET A 290 6.60 -30.67 16.98
CA MET A 290 5.75 -29.60 16.49
C MET A 290 4.29 -30.02 16.56
N MET A 291 3.41 -29.06 16.83
CA MET A 291 1.97 -29.26 16.66
C MET A 291 1.65 -29.39 15.16
N PRO A 292 0.59 -30.11 14.78
CA PRO A 292 0.20 -30.23 13.38
C PRO A 292 0.00 -28.84 12.76
N PRO A 293 0.71 -28.50 11.68
CA PRO A 293 0.52 -27.21 11.02
C PRO A 293 -0.90 -27.10 10.47
N TYR A 294 -1.47 -25.89 10.48
CA TYR A 294 -2.83 -25.64 9.98
C TYR A 294 -2.99 -26.19 8.55
N GLY A 295 -3.92 -27.15 8.37
CA GLY A 295 -4.19 -27.80 7.08
C GLY A 295 -3.45 -29.13 6.85
N ALA A 296 -2.70 -29.66 7.83
CA ALA A 296 -2.12 -30.99 7.72
C ALA A 296 -3.20 -32.07 7.65
N THR A 297 -3.15 -32.90 6.60
CA THR A 297 -3.94 -34.14 6.52
C THR A 297 -3.43 -35.10 7.59
N LEU A 298 -4.22 -35.28 8.65
CA LEU A 298 -3.97 -36.30 9.66
C LEU A 298 -4.27 -37.67 9.03
N GLN A 299 -3.27 -38.55 8.99
CA GLN A 299 -3.45 -39.95 8.60
C GLN A 299 -4.04 -40.78 9.74
#